data_AF-A0ABD6D7I7-F1
#
_entry.id   AF-A0ABD6D7I7-F1
#
_cell.length_a   1.000
_cell.length_b   1.000
_cell.length_c   1.000
_cell.angle_alpha   90.00
_cell.angle_beta   90.00
_cell.angle_gamma   90.00
#
_symmetry.space_group_name_H-M   'P 1'
#
loop_
_entity.id
_entity.type
_entity.pdbx_description
1 polymer ?
#
loop_
_entity_poly.entity_id
_entity_poly.type
_entity_poly.pdbx_seq_one_letter_code
_entity_poly.pdbx_strand_id
1 'polypeptide(L)'
;MTGSDDSILEVLEESDSALSMKGIEVNSYVLGNTIPYPTIQRRVPKLVEAGLIDQLEEYDKWYLISEDGSAYLEGEHTPPDLED
;
A
#
# COMPACT_ATOMS: atom_id res chain seq x y z
N MET A 1 12.28 1.50 -1.86
CA MET A 1 11.07 2.28 -1.51
C MET A 1 11.03 3.57 -2.30
N THR A 2 9.84 4.05 -2.64
CA THR A 2 9.55 5.33 -3.30
C THR A 2 8.53 6.11 -2.47
N GLY A 3 8.40 7.42 -2.66
CA GLY A 3 7.35 8.19 -1.96
C GLY A 3 5.93 7.73 -2.28
N SER A 4 5.72 7.08 -3.44
CA SER A 4 4.42 6.46 -3.75
C SER A 4 4.16 5.18 -2.96
N ASP A 5 5.21 4.48 -2.51
CA ASP A 5 5.02 3.30 -1.64
C ASP A 5 4.50 3.74 -0.29
N ASP A 6 5.15 4.74 0.30
CA ASP A 6 4.77 5.32 1.59
C ASP A 6 3.32 5.79 1.55
N SER A 7 2.93 6.55 0.50
CA SER A 7 1.54 7.01 0.36
C SER A 7 0.54 5.87 0.14
N ILE A 8 0.90 4.75 -0.47
CA ILE A 8 -0.01 3.58 -0.57
C ILE A 8 -0.22 2.95 0.80
N LEU A 9 0.85 2.81 1.59
CA LEU A 9 0.78 2.26 2.94
C LEU A 9 -0.07 3.16 3.85
N GLU A 10 0.17 4.48 3.82
CA GLU A 10 -0.61 5.48 4.56
C GLU A 10 -2.11 5.38 4.22
N VAL A 11 -2.46 5.26 2.93
CA VAL A 11 -3.87 5.13 2.49
C VAL A 11 -4.52 3.88 3.08
N LEU A 12 -3.79 2.75 3.12
CA LEU A 12 -4.32 1.51 3.66
C LEU A 12 -4.47 1.55 5.18
N GLU A 13 -3.46 2.08 5.88
CA GLU A 13 -3.46 2.30 7.34
C GLU A 13 -4.62 3.21 7.76
N GLU A 14 -4.75 4.38 7.13
CA GLU A 14 -5.79 5.35 7.49
C GLU A 14 -7.21 4.85 7.16
N SER A 15 -7.35 3.95 6.18
CA SER A 15 -8.65 3.41 5.81
C SER A 15 -9.20 2.36 6.80
N ASP A 16 -8.32 1.75 7.61
CA ASP A 16 -8.64 0.65 8.54
C ASP A 16 -9.54 -0.43 7.90
N SER A 17 -9.30 -0.71 6.61
CA SER A 17 -10.14 -1.58 5.79
C SER A 17 -9.39 -2.07 4.56
N ALA A 18 -9.77 -3.24 4.07
CA ALA A 18 -9.23 -3.73 2.81
C ALA A 18 -9.71 -2.85 1.64
N LEU A 19 -8.81 -2.47 0.74
CA LEU A 19 -9.11 -1.68 -0.44
C LEU A 19 -8.71 -2.42 -1.72
N SER A 20 -9.49 -2.24 -2.78
CA SER A 20 -9.02 -2.55 -4.13
C SER A 20 -8.00 -1.52 -4.61
N MET A 21 -7.23 -1.81 -5.67
CA MET A 21 -6.35 -0.81 -6.31
C MET A 21 -7.09 0.48 -6.69
N LYS A 22 -8.36 0.37 -7.12
CA LYS A 22 -9.19 1.54 -7.42
C LYS A 22 -9.61 2.27 -6.14
N GLY A 23 -9.85 1.52 -5.06
CA GLY A 23 -10.10 2.08 -3.73
C GLY A 23 -8.90 2.86 -3.22
N ILE A 24 -7.68 2.33 -3.38
CA ILE A 24 -6.43 3.03 -3.04
C ILE A 24 -6.34 4.34 -3.81
N GLU A 25 -6.56 4.31 -5.13
CA GLU A 25 -6.55 5.53 -5.95
C GLU A 25 -7.55 6.57 -5.41
N VAL A 26 -8.82 6.19 -5.22
CA VAL A 26 -9.88 7.09 -4.76
C VAL A 26 -9.56 7.67 -3.38
N ASN A 27 -9.13 6.85 -2.43
CA ASN A 27 -8.80 7.33 -1.08
C ASN A 27 -7.55 8.22 -1.09
N SER A 28 -6.55 7.93 -1.95
CA SER A 28 -5.38 8.79 -2.11
C SER A 28 -5.76 10.21 -2.55
N TYR A 29 -6.77 10.37 -3.42
CA TYR A 29 -7.33 11.68 -3.76
C TYR A 29 -8.02 12.36 -2.58
N VAL A 30 -8.78 11.61 -1.77
CA VAL A 30 -9.49 12.13 -0.59
C VAL A 30 -8.50 12.64 0.46
N LEU A 31 -7.39 11.92 0.63
CA LEU A 31 -6.32 12.25 1.58
C LEU A 31 -5.35 13.33 1.05
N GLY A 32 -5.52 13.79 -0.18
CA GLY A 32 -4.68 14.83 -0.79
C GLY A 32 -3.36 14.32 -1.37
N ASN A 33 -3.03 13.05 -1.17
CA ASN A 33 -1.85 12.37 -1.72
C ASN A 33 -2.23 11.69 -3.04
N THR A 34 -2.40 12.44 -4.13
CA THR A 34 -2.84 11.87 -5.42
C THR A 34 -1.83 10.85 -5.97
N ILE A 35 -2.20 9.56 -5.97
CA ILE A 35 -1.41 8.49 -6.60
C ILE A 35 -2.10 8.02 -7.88
N PRO A 36 -1.47 8.17 -9.06
CA PRO A 36 -2.04 7.69 -10.31
C PRO A 36 -2.25 6.17 -10.32
N TYR A 37 -3.37 5.70 -10.88
CA TYR A 37 -3.65 4.26 -11.01
C TYR A 37 -2.49 3.41 -11.60
N PRO A 38 -1.78 3.84 -12.67
CA PRO A 38 -0.66 3.07 -13.20
C PRO A 38 0.50 2.88 -12.19
N THR A 39 0.70 3.86 -11.31
CA THR A 39 1.68 3.75 -10.23
C THR A 39 1.24 2.69 -9.23
N ILE A 40 -0.04 2.71 -8.81
CA ILE A 40 -0.61 1.72 -7.90
C ILE A 40 -0.46 0.30 -8.47
N GLN A 41 -0.81 0.10 -9.75
CA GLN A 41 -0.67 -1.21 -10.41
C GLN A 41 0.76 -1.73 -10.42
N ARG A 42 1.76 -0.84 -10.53
CA ARG A 42 3.18 -1.20 -10.51
C ARG A 42 3.69 -1.47 -9.10
N ARG A 43 3.25 -0.68 -8.11
CA ARG A 43 3.82 -0.69 -6.75
C ARG A 43 3.15 -1.70 -5.82
N VAL A 44 1.82 -1.86 -5.87
CA VAL A 44 1.10 -2.80 -4.98
C VAL A 44 1.66 -4.23 -5.02
N PRO A 45 1.94 -4.85 -6.19
CA PRO A 45 2.53 -6.19 -6.21
C PRO A 45 3.89 -6.27 -5.53
N LYS A 46 4.72 -5.22 -5.65
CA LYS A 46 6.04 -5.16 -5.00
C LYS A 46 5.92 -5.05 -3.48
N LEU A 47 4.94 -4.30 -3.01
CA LEU A 47 4.64 -4.16 -1.58
C LEU A 47 4.10 -5.46 -0.97
N VAL A 48 3.30 -6.21 -1.73
CA VAL A 48 2.86 -7.55 -1.35
C VAL A 48 4.04 -8.52 -1.29
N GLU A 49 4.92 -8.51 -2.31
CA GLU A 49 6.14 -9.35 -2.32
C GLU A 49 7.09 -9.03 -1.16
N ALA A 50 7.16 -7.76 -0.75
CA ALA A 50 7.93 -7.31 0.40
C ALA A 50 7.25 -7.56 1.76
N GLY A 51 6.00 -8.06 1.77
CA GLY A 51 5.27 -8.33 3.00
C GLY A 51 4.75 -7.09 3.74
N LEU A 52 4.71 -5.93 3.08
CA LEU A 52 4.22 -4.67 3.67
C LEU A 52 2.69 -4.49 3.50
N ILE A 53 2.10 -5.29 2.62
CA ILE A 53 0.66 -5.32 2.33
C ILE A 53 0.25 -6.77 2.15
N ASP A 54 -0.89 -7.14 2.72
CA ASP A 54 -1.50 -8.45 2.51
C ASP A 54 -2.56 -8.39 1.40
N GLN A 55 -2.55 -9.38 0.51
CA GLN A 55 -3.65 -9.61 -0.43
C GLN A 55 -4.64 -10.61 0.19
N LEU A 56 -5.93 -10.25 0.22
CA LEU A 56 -6.97 -11.16 0.71
C LEU A 56 -7.19 -12.31 -0.28
N GLU A 57 -6.90 -13.55 0.12
CA GLU A 57 -7.02 -14.73 -0.75
C GLU A 57 -8.45 -14.97 -1.27
N GLU A 58 -9.46 -14.68 -0.44
CA GLU A 58 -10.88 -14.88 -0.78
C GLU A 58 -11.43 -13.79 -1.71
N TYR A 59 -10.75 -12.63 -1.79
CA TYR A 59 -11.21 -11.46 -2.54
C TYR A 59 -10.11 -11.01 -3.51
N ASP A 60 -10.21 -11.44 -4.77
CA ASP A 60 -9.23 -11.07 -5.81
C ASP A 60 -9.00 -9.55 -5.84
N LYS A 61 -7.73 -9.14 -5.73
CA LYS A 61 -7.27 -7.73 -5.78
C LYS A 61 -7.82 -6.83 -4.67
N TRP A 62 -7.94 -7.35 -3.45
CA TRP A 62 -8.15 -6.55 -2.24
C TRP A 62 -6.93 -6.64 -1.33
N TYR A 63 -6.56 -5.50 -0.76
CA TYR A 63 -5.29 -5.28 -0.09
C TYR A 63 -5.50 -4.63 1.27
N LEU A 64 -4.75 -5.06 2.28
CA LEU A 64 -4.71 -4.50 3.62
C LEU A 64 -3.25 -4.18 3.97
N ILE A 65 -3.00 -3.17 4.80
CA ILE A 65 -1.67 -3.03 5.39
C ILE A 65 -1.37 -4.24 6.28
N SER A 66 -0.12 -4.72 6.25
CA SER A 66 0.35 -5.79 7.13
C SER A 66 0.96 -5.22 8.41
N GLU A 67 1.27 -6.08 9.39
CA GLU A 67 1.98 -5.66 10.61
C GLU A 67 3.35 -5.02 10.30
N ASP A 68 4.11 -5.59 9.36
CA ASP A 68 5.40 -5.02 8.93
C ASP A 68 5.22 -3.69 8.19
N GLY A 69 4.12 -3.52 7.44
CA GLY A 69 3.75 -2.28 6.79
C GLY A 69 3.48 -1.16 7.80
N SER A 70 2.67 -1.43 8.83
CA SER A 70 2.38 -0.46 9.90
C SER A 70 3.65 -0.15 10.70
N ALA A 71 4.44 -1.16 11.07
CA ALA A 71 5.71 -0.97 11.77
C ALA A 71 6.71 -0.13 10.94
N TYR A 72 6.68 -0.25 9.60
CA TYR A 72 7.50 0.61 8.74
C TYR A 72 7.07 2.08 8.83
N LEU A 73 5.76 2.37 8.77
CA LEU A 73 5.24 3.74 8.90
C LEU A 73 5.58 4.37 10.27
N GLU A 74 5.67 3.56 11.32
CA GLU A 74 6.09 3.99 12.66
C GLU A 74 7.62 4.14 12.81
N GLY A 75 8.40 3.73 11.80
CA GLY A 75 9.86 3.75 11.84
C GLY A 75 10.48 2.60 12.64
N GLU A 76 9.70 1.56 12.95
CA GLU A 76 10.10 0.38 13.70
C GLU A 76 10.57 -0.77 12.80
N HIS A 77 10.24 -0.73 11.51
CA HIS A 77 10.65 -1.71 10.51
C HIS A 77 11.47 -1.06 9.38
N THR A 78 12.52 -1.76 8.92
CA THR A 78 13.27 -1.36 7.72
C THR A 78 12.88 -2.30 6.57
N PRO A 79 12.21 -1.80 5.52
CA PRO A 79 11.70 -2.64 4.47
C PRO A 79 12.84 -3.12 3.57
N PRO A 80 12.62 -4.22 2.83
CA PRO A 80 13.57 -4.66 1.81
C PRO A 80 13.73 -3.60 0.72
N ASP A 81 14.84 -3.66 -0.01
CA ASP A 81 15.06 -2.75 -1.13
C ASP A 81 14.10 -3.11 -2.29
N LEU A 82 13.16 -2.21 -2.56
CA LEU A 82 12.21 -2.34 -3.65
C LEU A 82 12.76 -1.63 -4.88
N GLU A 83 13.18 -2.40 -5.89
CA GLU A 83 13.54 -1.88 -7.20
C GLU A 83 12.37 -1.11 -7.83
N ASP A 84 12.67 -0.15 -8.73
CA ASP A 84 11.69 0.76 -9.33
C ASP A 84 10.85 0.16 -10.46
#